data_AF-A0A2G4SQ10-F1
#
_entry.id   AF-A0A2G4SQ10-F1
#
_cell.length_a   1.000
_cell.length_b   1.000
_cell.length_c   1.000
_cell.angle_alpha   90.00
_cell.angle_beta   90.00
_cell.angle_gamma   90.00
#
_symmetry.space_group_name_H-M   'P 1'
#
loop_
_entity.id
_entity.type
_entity.pdbx_description
1 polymer ?
#
loop_
_entity_poly.entity_id
_entity_poly.type
_entity_poly.pdbx_seq_one_letter_code
_entity_poly.pdbx_strand_id
1 'polypeptide(L)'
;MAMNEVDTDLLEFRLLKQHKPGADRLSRLLALQPEFINLVTAALVNSPSGTYISAPTTFLDKECGAKVDLDFIHRAFSYCIEAYKRYGILPIVLVFCIKQMDRFLLVEKFKTTQQWPYMLETDCSLVSRHFYFLTKDSIMDLVNADEPLPPLAAVAHFLISGEPSIIGNSRWDDEHIKLLYQLSMEVATQDGTQESSRLDTLKRVCVDTHDQFEKIVKYVRLDPGRAVRYASAGMEYTSQMARKIDDLLSNEDDCVTPMEEPDADDLVCNDPARKPESDFDKQAILDFIDKFKKEFKGRMNWNVCYAAATKDPSLSNAVVRYANAVSFKRSYYRFK
;
A
#
# COMPACT_ATOMS: atom_id res chain seq x y z
N MET A 1 -22.72 17.01 19.80
CA MET A 1 -21.84 16.89 18.62
C MET A 1 -20.93 15.71 18.90
N ALA A 2 -21.19 14.56 18.28
CA ALA A 2 -20.32 13.41 18.40
C ALA A 2 -19.06 13.68 17.55
N MET A 3 -17.88 13.64 18.17
CA MET A 3 -16.63 13.52 17.43
C MET A 3 -16.70 12.18 16.69
N ASN A 4 -16.66 12.20 15.36
CA ASN A 4 -16.44 10.97 14.58
C ASN A 4 -15.07 10.42 15.01
N GLU A 5 -15.07 9.40 15.86
CA GLU A 5 -13.88 8.59 16.15
C GLU A 5 -13.32 8.15 14.79
N VAL A 6 -12.07 8.54 14.53
CA VAL A 6 -11.35 7.99 13.39
C VAL A 6 -11.17 6.52 13.70
N ASP A 7 -11.63 5.66 12.78
CA ASP A 7 -11.52 4.21 12.90
C ASP A 7 -10.09 3.85 13.31
N THR A 8 -9.96 3.17 14.45
CA THR A 8 -8.67 2.87 15.08
C THR A 8 -7.79 2.10 14.12
N ASP A 9 -8.37 1.19 13.33
CA ASP A 9 -7.66 0.40 12.33
C ASP A 9 -7.02 1.28 11.25
N LEU A 10 -7.67 2.40 10.90
CA LEU A 10 -7.20 3.33 9.89
C LEU A 10 -5.97 4.13 10.32
N LEU A 11 -5.90 4.50 11.61
CA LEU A 11 -4.76 5.20 12.20
C LEU A 11 -3.51 4.32 12.23
N GLU A 12 -3.70 3.03 12.45
CA GLU A 12 -2.63 2.04 12.50
C GLU A 12 -2.20 1.54 11.12
N PHE A 13 -3.09 1.68 10.14
CA PHE A 13 -2.87 1.14 8.82
C PHE A 13 -1.84 1.95 8.03
N ARG A 14 -0.92 1.21 7.40
CA ARG A 14 0.09 1.78 6.51
C ARG A 14 0.21 0.94 5.26
N LEU A 15 0.05 1.59 4.13
CA LEU A 15 0.22 1.01 2.81
C LEU A 15 1.66 0.59 2.58
N LEU A 16 1.83 -0.61 2.02
CA LEU A 16 3.13 -1.07 1.57
C LEU A 16 3.63 -0.22 0.41
N LYS A 17 4.93 -0.25 0.15
CA LYS A 17 5.58 0.56 -0.89
C LYS A 17 4.91 0.39 -2.27
N GLN A 18 4.45 -0.81 -2.59
CA GLN A 18 3.77 -1.11 -3.86
C GLN A 18 2.34 -0.59 -3.92
N HIS A 19 1.72 -0.32 -2.77
CA HIS A 19 0.40 0.27 -2.62
C HIS A 19 0.44 1.73 -2.18
N LYS A 20 1.57 2.41 -2.32
CA LYS A 20 1.64 3.85 -2.00
C LYS A 20 0.57 4.61 -2.82
N PRO A 21 -0.18 5.57 -2.27
CA PRO A 21 -1.09 6.38 -3.07
C PRO A 21 -0.34 7.08 -4.21
N GLY A 22 -0.97 7.16 -5.37
CA GLY A 22 -0.32 7.61 -6.61
C GLY A 22 0.70 6.62 -7.19
N ALA A 23 0.95 5.48 -6.56
CA ALA A 23 1.57 4.36 -7.24
C ALA A 23 0.55 3.66 -8.14
N ASP A 24 1.07 3.13 -9.23
CA ASP A 24 0.32 2.50 -10.31
C ASP A 24 -0.59 1.36 -9.80
N ARG A 25 -0.10 0.46 -8.93
CA ARG A 25 -0.88 -0.67 -8.43
C ARG A 25 -2.09 -0.24 -7.60
N LEU A 26 -1.90 0.58 -6.55
CA LEU A 26 -3.02 1.02 -5.72
C LEU A 26 -4.01 1.89 -6.52
N SER A 27 -3.52 2.80 -7.36
CA SER A 27 -4.39 3.69 -8.12
C SER A 27 -5.30 2.91 -9.09
N ARG A 28 -4.77 1.87 -9.73
CA ARG A 28 -5.56 0.96 -10.58
C ARG A 28 -6.60 0.21 -9.77
N LEU A 29 -6.20 -0.34 -8.63
CA LEU A 29 -7.05 -1.10 -7.73
C LEU A 29 -8.20 -0.25 -7.14
N LEU A 30 -7.93 1.01 -6.77
CA LEU A 30 -8.93 1.97 -6.32
C LEU A 30 -9.90 2.35 -7.44
N ALA A 31 -9.41 2.54 -8.67
CA ALA A 31 -10.25 2.87 -9.83
C ALA A 31 -11.26 1.75 -10.19
N LEU A 32 -11.11 0.55 -9.62
CA LEU A 32 -12.08 -0.54 -9.75
C LEU A 32 -13.16 -0.52 -8.66
N GLN A 33 -12.97 0.22 -7.56
CA GLN A 33 -13.89 0.22 -6.44
C GLN A 33 -15.14 1.07 -6.74
N PRO A 34 -16.36 0.53 -6.53
CA PRO A 34 -17.60 1.25 -6.75
C PRO A 34 -17.68 2.59 -5.99
N GLU A 35 -17.21 2.63 -4.75
CA GLU A 35 -17.22 3.79 -3.87
C GLU A 35 -16.31 4.89 -4.42
N PHE A 36 -15.13 4.52 -4.93
CA PHE A 36 -14.22 5.45 -5.59
C PHE A 36 -14.83 6.01 -6.89
N ILE A 37 -15.44 5.16 -7.70
CA ILE A 37 -16.12 5.57 -8.94
C ILE A 37 -17.27 6.52 -8.63
N ASN A 38 -18.08 6.21 -7.61
CA ASN A 38 -19.18 7.04 -7.17
C ASN A 38 -18.68 8.41 -6.66
N LEU A 39 -17.61 8.43 -5.86
CA LEU A 39 -16.99 9.67 -5.37
C LEU A 39 -16.60 10.60 -6.53
N VAL A 40 -15.90 10.05 -7.52
CA VAL A 40 -15.43 10.82 -8.68
C VAL A 40 -16.58 11.28 -9.57
N THR A 41 -17.52 10.38 -9.90
CA THR A 41 -18.61 10.67 -10.84
C THR A 41 -19.70 11.55 -10.25
N ALA A 42 -20.00 11.43 -8.96
CA ALA A 42 -20.86 12.37 -8.26
C ALA A 42 -20.26 13.79 -8.29
N ALA A 43 -18.96 13.93 -8.04
CA ALA A 43 -18.30 15.23 -8.04
C ALA A 43 -18.17 15.83 -9.46
N LEU A 44 -17.94 15.00 -10.48
CA LEU A 44 -17.64 15.47 -11.84
C LEU A 44 -18.90 15.72 -12.67
N VAL A 45 -19.92 14.87 -12.56
CA VAL A 45 -21.12 14.93 -13.41
C VAL A 45 -22.43 14.87 -12.63
N ASN A 46 -22.38 15.02 -11.30
CA ASN A 46 -23.54 14.99 -10.41
C ASN A 46 -24.42 13.74 -10.60
N SER A 47 -23.76 12.58 -10.71
CA SER A 47 -24.43 11.32 -10.95
C SER A 47 -24.81 10.59 -9.66
N PRO A 48 -25.96 9.89 -9.63
CA PRO A 48 -26.32 9.00 -8.52
C PRO A 48 -25.34 7.83 -8.37
N SER A 49 -25.19 7.34 -7.14
CA SER A 49 -24.39 6.14 -6.85
C SER A 49 -24.85 4.93 -7.65
N GLY A 50 -23.89 4.15 -8.17
CA GLY A 50 -24.15 2.95 -8.95
C GLY A 50 -24.47 3.19 -10.43
N THR A 51 -24.47 4.44 -10.89
CA THR A 51 -24.71 4.75 -12.31
C THR A 51 -23.54 4.33 -13.20
N TYR A 52 -22.31 4.46 -12.71
CA TYR A 52 -21.09 4.16 -13.43
C TYR A 52 -20.39 2.94 -12.84
N ILE A 53 -19.79 2.13 -13.71
CA ILE A 53 -19.01 0.94 -13.35
C ILE A 53 -17.66 0.98 -14.04
N SER A 54 -16.70 0.23 -13.50
CA SER A 54 -15.43 -0.01 -14.19
C SER A 54 -15.65 -0.96 -15.37
N ALA A 55 -15.00 -0.69 -16.49
CA ALA A 55 -14.95 -1.58 -17.64
C ALA A 55 -13.49 -2.00 -17.89
N PRO A 56 -13.21 -3.25 -18.30
CA PRO A 56 -11.89 -3.65 -18.71
C PRO A 56 -11.41 -2.77 -19.86
N THR A 57 -10.24 -2.18 -19.71
CA THR A 57 -9.63 -1.35 -20.75
C THR A 57 -8.18 -1.76 -20.95
N THR A 58 -7.69 -1.65 -22.19
CA THR A 58 -6.27 -1.79 -22.55
C THR A 58 -5.37 -0.72 -21.89
N PHE A 59 -5.97 0.24 -21.19
CA PHE A 59 -5.30 1.39 -20.61
C PHE A 59 -4.58 1.02 -19.30
N LEU A 60 -5.11 0.03 -18.58
CA LEU A 60 -4.60 -0.38 -17.27
C LEU A 60 -3.33 -1.23 -17.38
N ASP A 61 -2.94 -1.69 -18.56
CA ASP A 61 -1.80 -2.62 -18.72
C ASP A 61 -0.45 -1.92 -18.95
N LYS A 62 -0.45 -0.63 -19.34
CA LYS A 62 0.76 0.06 -19.81
C LYS A 62 0.94 1.47 -19.22
N GLU A 63 1.09 1.55 -17.91
CA GLU A 63 1.60 2.74 -17.17
C GLU A 63 0.54 3.77 -16.71
N CYS A 64 0.30 3.85 -15.40
CA CYS A 64 0.17 5.16 -14.74
C CYS A 64 1.55 5.86 -14.81
N GLY A 65 1.89 6.36 -15.99
CA GLY A 65 3.15 7.04 -16.27
C GLY A 65 3.34 8.22 -15.35
N ALA A 66 4.51 8.31 -14.72
CA ALA A 66 4.75 9.26 -13.64
C ALA A 66 4.90 10.72 -14.10
N LYS A 67 4.98 10.97 -15.40
CA LYS A 67 5.17 12.29 -16.01
C LYS A 67 4.05 12.57 -17.02
N VAL A 68 3.45 13.74 -16.94
CA VAL A 68 2.49 14.24 -17.92
C VAL A 68 3.25 15.09 -18.94
N ASP A 69 3.56 14.47 -20.08
CA ASP A 69 4.20 15.09 -21.24
C ASP A 69 3.30 15.00 -22.49
N LEU A 70 3.75 15.54 -23.62
CA LEU A 70 2.96 15.56 -24.84
C LEU A 70 2.63 14.14 -25.34
N ASP A 71 3.54 13.19 -25.16
CA ASP A 71 3.31 11.80 -25.55
C ASP A 71 2.21 11.16 -24.70
N PHE A 72 2.16 11.46 -23.39
CA PHE A 72 1.05 11.08 -22.54
C PHE A 72 -0.28 11.64 -23.05
N ILE A 73 -0.33 12.93 -23.43
CA ILE A 73 -1.53 13.56 -23.98
C ILE A 73 -1.98 12.88 -25.28
N HIS A 74 -1.06 12.62 -26.20
CA HIS A 74 -1.38 11.92 -27.45
C HIS A 74 -1.90 10.49 -27.23
N ARG A 75 -1.35 9.78 -26.25
CA ARG A 75 -1.88 8.47 -25.83
C ARG A 75 -3.30 8.62 -25.28
N ALA A 76 -3.53 9.58 -24.38
CA ALA A 76 -4.86 9.86 -23.83
C ALA A 76 -5.88 10.25 -24.91
N PHE A 77 -5.49 10.98 -25.95
CA PHE A 77 -6.38 11.26 -27.09
C PHE A 77 -6.69 10.03 -27.93
N SER A 78 -5.68 9.19 -28.22
CA SER A 78 -5.89 7.91 -28.93
C SER A 78 -6.91 7.04 -28.22
N TYR A 79 -6.80 6.99 -26.90
CA TYR A 79 -7.74 6.33 -26.02
C TYR A 79 -9.17 6.87 -26.07
N CYS A 80 -9.34 8.19 -26.14
CA CYS A 80 -10.65 8.78 -26.27
C CYS A 80 -11.32 8.41 -27.59
N ILE A 81 -10.54 8.35 -28.67
CA ILE A 81 -11.01 7.89 -29.98
C ILE A 81 -11.48 6.44 -29.92
N GLU A 82 -10.76 5.55 -29.23
CA GLU A 82 -11.21 4.16 -29.05
C GLU A 82 -12.48 4.04 -28.21
N ALA A 83 -12.60 4.85 -27.14
CA ALA A 83 -13.84 4.92 -26.37
C ALA A 83 -15.02 5.40 -27.22
N TYR A 84 -14.82 6.45 -28.04
CA TYR A 84 -15.85 6.95 -28.96
C TYR A 84 -16.23 5.92 -30.01
N LYS A 85 -15.27 5.22 -30.63
CA LYS A 85 -15.55 4.13 -31.59
C LYS A 85 -16.40 3.04 -30.98
N ARG A 86 -16.19 2.73 -29.70
CA ARG A 86 -16.90 1.66 -28.99
C ARG A 86 -18.30 2.06 -28.52
N TYR A 87 -18.46 3.28 -28.02
CA TYR A 87 -19.67 3.70 -27.32
C TYR A 87 -20.46 4.81 -28.03
N GLY A 88 -19.91 5.44 -29.08
CA GLY A 88 -20.53 6.53 -29.83
C GLY A 88 -20.63 7.85 -29.06
N ILE A 89 -19.96 7.98 -27.91
CA ILE A 89 -20.05 9.13 -27.02
C ILE A 89 -18.63 9.60 -26.69
N LEU A 90 -18.39 10.93 -26.79
CA LEU A 90 -17.11 11.52 -26.43
C LEU A 90 -16.89 11.40 -24.91
N PRO A 91 -15.75 10.85 -24.45
CA PRO A 91 -15.49 10.65 -23.02
C PRO A 91 -15.15 11.97 -22.31
N ILE A 92 -15.22 11.94 -20.99
CA ILE A 92 -14.59 12.94 -20.12
C ILE A 92 -13.29 12.34 -19.59
N VAL A 93 -12.18 13.07 -19.71
CA VAL A 93 -10.88 12.65 -19.22
C VAL A 93 -10.53 13.43 -17.97
N LEU A 94 -10.11 12.74 -16.92
CA LEU A 94 -9.63 13.31 -15.67
C LEU A 94 -8.23 12.78 -15.37
N VAL A 95 -7.27 13.69 -15.23
CA VAL A 95 -5.87 13.36 -15.00
C VAL A 95 -5.38 13.95 -13.67
N PHE A 96 -4.82 13.09 -12.82
CA PHE A 96 -4.15 13.49 -11.59
C PHE A 96 -2.63 13.49 -11.81
N CYS A 97 -2.01 14.67 -11.78
CA CYS A 97 -0.58 14.85 -12.04
C CYS A 97 0.25 14.54 -10.78
N ILE A 98 0.63 13.28 -10.59
CA ILE A 98 1.26 12.78 -9.34
C ILE A 98 2.69 13.28 -9.13
N LYS A 99 3.59 13.22 -10.13
CA LYS A 99 4.97 13.73 -9.97
C LYS A 99 5.22 15.06 -10.64
N GLN A 100 5.22 15.06 -11.97
CA GLN A 100 5.64 16.24 -12.73
C GLN A 100 4.86 16.36 -14.03
N MET A 101 4.45 17.58 -14.33
CA MET A 101 3.90 17.97 -15.61
C MET A 101 4.93 18.82 -16.35
N ASP A 102 5.00 18.67 -17.67
CA ASP A 102 5.88 19.52 -18.47
C ASP A 102 5.48 21.00 -18.33
N ARG A 103 6.45 21.88 -18.03
CA ARG A 103 6.20 23.31 -17.86
C ARG A 103 5.70 23.96 -19.14
N PHE A 104 6.12 23.47 -20.30
CA PHE A 104 5.63 23.97 -21.58
C PHE A 104 4.12 23.72 -21.75
N LEU A 105 3.64 22.56 -21.29
CA LEU A 105 2.23 22.24 -21.29
C LEU A 105 1.45 23.21 -20.39
N LEU A 106 1.91 23.45 -19.16
CA LEU A 106 1.24 24.29 -18.15
C LEU A 106 1.01 25.75 -18.57
N VAL A 107 1.95 26.37 -19.27
CA VAL A 107 1.94 27.83 -19.49
C VAL A 107 1.08 28.23 -20.69
N GLU A 108 0.96 27.40 -21.72
CA GLU A 108 0.35 27.81 -22.99
C GLU A 108 -1.05 27.22 -23.25
N LYS A 109 -1.40 26.09 -22.62
CA LYS A 109 -2.54 25.27 -23.08
C LYS A 109 -3.64 24.99 -22.07
N PHE A 110 -3.45 25.36 -20.80
CA PHE A 110 -4.41 25.06 -19.74
C PHE A 110 -5.02 26.32 -19.16
N LYS A 111 -6.34 26.27 -18.96
CA LYS A 111 -7.11 27.33 -18.31
C LYS A 111 -7.87 26.75 -17.15
N THR A 112 -8.07 27.55 -16.10
CA THR A 112 -8.96 27.17 -15.00
C THR A 112 -10.40 27.16 -15.48
N THR A 113 -11.19 26.22 -14.97
CA THR A 113 -12.62 26.17 -15.28
C THR A 113 -13.41 27.13 -14.37
N GLN A 114 -14.56 27.63 -14.86
CA GLN A 114 -15.44 28.46 -14.02
C GLN A 114 -16.12 27.64 -12.91
N GLN A 115 -16.46 26.39 -13.20
CA GLN A 115 -17.16 25.51 -12.27
C GLN A 115 -16.23 24.98 -11.16
N TRP A 116 -14.97 24.68 -11.51
CA TRP A 116 -13.94 24.20 -10.59
C TRP A 116 -12.64 24.97 -10.81
N PRO A 117 -12.41 26.08 -10.07
CA PRO A 117 -11.23 26.93 -10.25
C PRO A 117 -9.89 26.20 -10.04
N TYR A 118 -9.90 25.08 -9.29
CA TYR A 118 -8.76 24.23 -9.02
C TYR A 118 -8.50 23.15 -10.09
N MET A 119 -9.34 23.06 -11.12
CA MET A 119 -9.17 22.15 -12.25
C MET A 119 -8.71 22.92 -13.48
N LEU A 120 -7.71 22.36 -14.15
CA LEU A 120 -7.16 22.87 -15.39
C LEU A 120 -7.79 22.13 -16.57
N GLU A 121 -8.20 22.85 -17.62
CA GLU A 121 -8.80 22.30 -18.83
C GLU A 121 -8.04 22.75 -20.07
N THR A 122 -8.02 21.90 -21.10
CA THR A 122 -7.47 22.22 -22.43
C THR A 122 -8.49 21.94 -23.53
N ASP A 123 -8.33 22.64 -24.65
CA ASP A 123 -9.20 22.46 -25.82
C ASP A 123 -9.04 21.04 -26.38
N CYS A 124 -10.15 20.30 -26.39
CA CYS A 124 -10.16 18.87 -26.74
C CYS A 124 -11.45 18.44 -27.46
N SER A 125 -12.23 19.39 -27.99
CA SER A 125 -13.60 19.18 -28.51
C SER A 125 -13.72 18.12 -29.61
N LEU A 126 -12.63 17.78 -30.30
CA LEU A 126 -12.60 16.74 -31.34
C LEU A 126 -12.36 15.32 -30.82
N VAL A 127 -11.88 15.18 -29.59
CA VAL A 127 -11.44 13.90 -29.02
C VAL A 127 -12.14 13.55 -27.72
N SER A 128 -12.54 14.54 -26.93
CA SER A 128 -13.24 14.36 -25.65
C SER A 128 -14.23 15.49 -25.41
N ARG A 129 -15.20 15.24 -24.53
CA ARG A 129 -16.14 16.29 -24.09
C ARG A 129 -15.42 17.31 -23.19
N HIS A 130 -14.60 16.81 -22.27
CA HIS A 130 -13.76 17.60 -21.39
C HIS A 130 -12.45 16.84 -21.13
N PHE A 131 -11.37 17.59 -20.91
CA PHE A 131 -10.07 17.03 -20.54
C PHE A 131 -9.47 17.85 -19.41
N TYR A 132 -9.59 17.29 -18.21
CA TYR A 132 -9.23 17.96 -16.96
C TYR A 132 -7.92 17.44 -16.37
N PHE A 133 -7.20 18.35 -15.71
CA PHE A 133 -5.99 18.08 -14.95
C PHE A 133 -6.10 18.66 -13.54
N LEU A 134 -5.62 17.90 -12.57
CA LEU A 134 -5.32 18.39 -11.23
C LEU A 134 -3.84 18.19 -10.96
N THR A 135 -3.17 19.30 -10.62
CA THR A 135 -1.77 19.34 -10.23
C THR A 135 -1.63 19.75 -8.77
N LYS A 136 -0.45 19.50 -8.20
CA LYS A 136 -0.13 19.96 -6.84
C LYS A 136 -0.39 21.46 -6.66
N ASP A 137 0.04 22.25 -7.64
CA ASP A 137 -0.07 23.70 -7.58
C ASP A 137 -1.55 24.15 -7.68
N SER A 138 -2.35 23.50 -8.54
CA SER A 138 -3.76 23.87 -8.74
C SER A 138 -4.66 23.63 -7.52
N ILE A 139 -4.27 22.70 -6.63
CA ILE A 139 -5.05 22.37 -5.41
C ILE A 139 -4.42 22.93 -4.13
N MET A 140 -3.26 23.57 -4.22
CA MET A 140 -2.45 23.92 -3.05
C MET A 140 -3.19 24.84 -2.08
N ASP A 141 -3.90 25.83 -2.62
CA ASP A 141 -4.65 26.80 -1.80
C ASP A 141 -5.79 26.10 -1.03
N LEU A 142 -6.48 25.16 -1.66
CA LEU A 142 -7.53 24.35 -1.02
C LEU A 142 -6.96 23.46 0.09
N VAL A 143 -5.79 22.86 -0.13
CA VAL A 143 -5.11 22.00 0.86
C VAL A 143 -4.64 22.80 2.07
N ASN A 144 -4.28 24.07 1.89
CA ASN A 144 -3.82 24.93 2.96
C ASN A 144 -4.95 25.59 3.75
N ALA A 145 -6.12 25.76 3.12
CA ALA A 145 -7.33 26.30 3.75
C ALA A 145 -7.88 25.35 4.82
N ASP A 146 -8.62 25.88 5.79
CA ASP A 146 -9.23 25.07 6.86
C ASP A 146 -10.61 24.49 6.46
N GLU A 147 -11.13 24.85 5.28
CA GLU A 147 -12.40 24.31 4.78
C GLU A 147 -12.28 22.85 4.32
N PRO A 148 -13.35 22.05 4.35
CA PRO A 148 -13.37 20.69 3.79
C PRO A 148 -12.96 20.68 2.31
N LEU A 149 -12.17 19.68 1.92
CA LEU A 149 -11.71 19.56 0.54
C LEU A 149 -12.88 19.16 -0.37
N PRO A 150 -13.00 19.79 -1.55
CA PRO A 150 -13.83 19.26 -2.62
C PRO A 150 -13.40 17.82 -2.97
N PRO A 151 -14.33 16.90 -3.29
CA PRO A 151 -14.01 15.48 -3.49
C PRO A 151 -12.85 15.22 -4.46
N LEU A 152 -12.84 15.89 -5.63
CA LEU A 152 -11.79 15.73 -6.63
C LEU A 152 -10.44 16.29 -6.17
N ALA A 153 -10.46 17.38 -5.38
CA ALA A 153 -9.25 17.93 -4.78
C ALA A 153 -8.70 17.01 -3.68
N ALA A 154 -9.57 16.34 -2.91
CA ALA A 154 -9.17 15.33 -1.93
C ALA A 154 -8.52 14.11 -2.60
N VAL A 155 -9.12 13.57 -3.68
CA VAL A 155 -8.53 12.49 -4.49
C VAL A 155 -7.17 12.91 -5.03
N ALA A 156 -7.06 14.12 -5.59
CA ALA A 156 -5.80 14.64 -6.09
C ALA A 156 -4.76 14.76 -4.97
N HIS A 157 -5.12 15.34 -3.83
CA HIS A 157 -4.22 15.49 -2.68
C HIS A 157 -3.72 14.14 -2.15
N PHE A 158 -4.62 13.17 -2.02
CA PHE A 158 -4.30 11.80 -1.62
C PHE A 158 -3.29 11.15 -2.56
N LEU A 159 -3.55 11.16 -3.88
CA LEU A 159 -2.66 10.55 -4.87
C LEU A 159 -1.32 11.29 -5.01
N ILE A 160 -1.31 12.62 -4.95
CA ILE A 160 -0.11 13.45 -5.12
C ILE A 160 0.78 13.40 -3.89
N SER A 161 0.20 13.46 -2.68
CA SER A 161 0.98 13.34 -1.44
C SER A 161 1.65 11.96 -1.36
N GLY A 162 0.93 10.92 -1.79
CA GLY A 162 1.43 9.57 -1.74
C GLY A 162 1.69 9.09 -0.31
N GLU A 163 1.12 9.72 0.71
CA GLU A 163 1.42 9.33 2.07
C GLU A 163 0.91 7.91 2.34
N PRO A 164 1.73 7.00 2.89
CA PRO A 164 1.34 5.61 3.05
C PRO A 164 0.40 5.40 4.24
N SER A 165 0.35 6.33 5.19
CA SER A 165 -0.50 6.30 6.37
C SER A 165 -1.34 7.57 6.44
N ILE A 166 -2.55 7.46 7.00
CA ILE A 166 -3.44 8.62 7.13
C ILE A 166 -2.83 9.72 8.00
N ILE A 167 -2.11 9.33 9.06
CA ILE A 167 -1.40 10.26 9.97
C ILE A 167 -0.31 11.03 9.21
N GLY A 168 0.30 10.41 8.20
CA GLY A 168 1.24 11.03 7.27
C GLY A 168 0.62 12.19 6.48
N ASN A 169 -0.69 12.18 6.24
CA ASN A 169 -1.37 13.19 5.45
C ASN A 169 -1.66 14.48 6.24
N SER A 170 -1.48 15.64 5.61
CA SER A 170 -1.77 16.95 6.23
C SER A 170 -3.25 17.23 6.47
N ARG A 171 -4.13 16.50 5.78
CA ARG A 171 -5.58 16.63 5.78
C ARG A 171 -6.24 15.33 6.27
N TRP A 172 -5.60 14.67 7.24
CA TRP A 172 -6.05 13.40 7.83
C TRP A 172 -7.44 13.48 8.48
N ASP A 173 -7.87 14.69 8.83
CA ASP A 173 -9.17 15.00 9.43
C ASP A 173 -10.30 15.15 8.40
N ASP A 174 -9.98 15.28 7.11
CA ASP A 174 -10.94 15.41 6.02
C ASP A 174 -11.66 14.09 5.74
N GLU A 175 -13.00 14.14 5.64
CA GLU A 175 -13.84 12.95 5.48
C GLU A 175 -13.56 12.20 4.16
N HIS A 176 -13.22 12.91 3.07
CA HIS A 176 -12.87 12.26 1.81
C HIS A 176 -11.49 11.59 1.89
N ILE A 177 -10.54 12.20 2.62
CA ILE A 177 -9.22 11.59 2.85
C ILE A 177 -9.36 10.32 3.69
N LYS A 178 -10.18 10.34 4.76
CA LYS A 178 -10.48 9.14 5.56
C LYS A 178 -11.05 8.02 4.69
N LEU A 179 -12.08 8.33 3.89
CA LEU A 179 -12.68 7.38 2.95
C LEU A 179 -11.65 6.77 1.99
N LEU A 180 -10.76 7.59 1.43
CA LEU A 180 -9.74 7.11 0.49
C LEU A 180 -8.73 6.15 1.15
N TYR A 181 -8.34 6.41 2.41
CA TYR A 181 -7.49 5.47 3.15
C TYR A 181 -8.24 4.19 3.54
N GLN A 182 -9.53 4.26 3.86
CA GLN A 182 -10.36 3.08 4.16
C GLN A 182 -10.44 2.17 2.94
N LEU A 183 -10.80 2.72 1.77
CA LEU A 183 -10.80 1.97 0.51
C LEU A 183 -9.42 1.41 0.19
N SER A 184 -8.35 2.15 0.48
CA SER A 184 -7.00 1.67 0.24
C SER A 184 -6.62 0.50 1.15
N MET A 185 -7.10 0.50 2.39
CA MET A 185 -6.93 -0.60 3.34
C MET A 185 -7.65 -1.86 2.88
N GLU A 186 -8.93 -1.74 2.53
CA GLU A 186 -9.74 -2.85 2.02
C GLU A 186 -9.10 -3.47 0.78
N VAL A 187 -8.65 -2.64 -0.17
CA VAL A 187 -8.11 -3.19 -1.41
C VAL A 187 -6.71 -3.77 -1.23
N ALA A 188 -5.87 -3.19 -0.37
CA ALA A 188 -4.55 -3.75 -0.07
C ALA A 188 -4.64 -5.09 0.67
N THR A 189 -5.63 -5.25 1.56
CA THR A 189 -5.89 -6.52 2.27
C THR A 189 -6.39 -7.60 1.31
N GLN A 190 -7.34 -7.27 0.43
CA GLN A 190 -7.84 -8.17 -0.62
C GLN A 190 -6.76 -8.60 -1.62
N ASP A 191 -5.79 -7.72 -1.91
CA ASP A 191 -4.66 -8.01 -2.79
C ASP A 191 -3.63 -8.97 -2.17
N GLY A 192 -3.87 -9.49 -0.96
CA GLY A 192 -3.14 -10.62 -0.36
C GLY A 192 -1.69 -10.30 0.04
N THR A 193 -1.33 -9.02 0.15
CA THR A 193 0.06 -8.59 0.36
C THR A 193 0.42 -8.31 1.83
N GLN A 194 -0.42 -8.74 2.77
CA GLN A 194 -0.26 -8.41 4.18
C GLN A 194 0.54 -9.47 4.95
N GLU A 195 1.86 -9.45 4.79
CA GLU A 195 2.77 -10.00 5.82
C GLU A 195 3.76 -8.90 6.25
N SER A 196 3.40 -8.14 7.27
CA SER A 196 4.34 -7.24 7.96
C SER A 196 5.00 -8.02 9.09
N SER A 197 6.33 -8.16 9.06
CA SER A 197 7.04 -8.77 10.19
C SER A 197 6.95 -7.88 11.44
N ARG A 198 7.09 -8.46 12.65
CA ARG A 198 7.12 -7.69 13.92
C ARG A 198 8.17 -6.56 13.90
N LEU A 199 9.31 -6.81 13.25
CA LEU A 199 10.38 -5.82 13.08
C LEU A 199 9.97 -4.68 12.13
N ASP A 200 9.19 -4.97 11.09
CA ASP A 200 8.65 -3.94 10.22
C ASP A 200 7.62 -3.07 10.96
N THR A 201 6.81 -3.67 11.84
CA THR A 201 5.90 -2.91 12.73
C THR A 201 6.65 -1.97 13.65
N LEU A 202 7.68 -2.45 14.37
CA LEU A 202 8.49 -1.59 15.24
C LEU A 202 9.19 -0.47 14.47
N LYS A 203 9.76 -0.79 13.30
CA LYS A 203 10.38 0.21 12.43
C LYS A 203 9.36 1.26 11.96
N ARG A 204 8.11 0.86 11.66
CA ARG A 204 7.03 1.77 11.27
C ARG A 204 6.71 2.76 12.38
N VAL A 205 6.50 2.29 13.61
CA VAL A 205 6.19 3.17 14.76
C VAL A 205 7.25 4.26 14.93
N CYS A 206 8.53 3.90 14.83
CA CYS A 206 9.61 4.88 14.94
C CYS A 206 9.58 5.94 13.82
N VAL A 207 9.32 5.53 12.58
CA VAL A 207 9.27 6.45 11.43
C VAL A 207 8.05 7.36 11.50
N ASP A 208 6.86 6.81 11.72
CA ASP A 208 5.62 7.59 11.79
C ASP A 208 5.64 8.59 12.95
N THR A 209 6.18 8.18 14.10
CA THR A 209 6.35 9.07 15.26
C THR A 209 7.33 10.22 14.97
N HIS A 210 8.43 9.92 14.28
CA HIS A 210 9.40 10.93 13.87
C HIS A 210 8.80 11.96 12.91
N ASP A 211 8.11 11.50 11.86
CA ASP A 211 7.47 12.37 10.87
C ASP A 211 6.40 13.27 11.54
N GLN A 212 5.70 12.73 12.54
CA GLN A 212 4.74 13.51 13.33
C GLN A 212 5.42 14.60 14.17
N PHE A 213 6.58 14.33 14.77
CA PHE A 213 7.37 15.35 15.47
C PHE A 213 7.88 16.44 14.53
N GLU A 214 8.33 16.09 13.31
CA GLU A 214 8.72 17.08 12.32
C GLU A 214 7.57 18.05 11.98
N LYS A 215 6.34 17.52 11.83
CA LYS A 215 5.15 18.35 11.61
C LYS A 215 4.86 19.28 12.79
N ILE A 216 4.93 18.76 14.02
CA ILE A 216 4.71 19.57 15.22
C ILE A 216 5.73 20.73 15.25
N VAL A 217 7.02 20.43 15.09
CA VAL A 217 8.10 21.42 15.08
C VAL A 217 7.88 22.46 13.98
N LYS A 218 7.46 22.03 12.79
CA LYS A 218 7.18 22.92 11.66
C LYS A 218 6.05 23.91 11.96
N TYR A 219 4.97 23.45 12.58
CA TYR A 219 3.76 24.27 12.76
C TYR A 219 3.66 24.95 14.13
N VAL A 220 4.46 24.58 15.13
CA VAL A 220 4.34 25.12 16.52
C VAL A 220 4.42 26.64 16.61
N ARG A 221 5.15 27.30 15.69
CA ARG A 221 5.24 28.77 15.62
C ARG A 221 4.32 29.40 14.57
N LEU A 222 3.94 28.64 13.54
CA LEU A 222 3.16 29.14 12.41
C LEU A 222 1.66 29.04 12.66
N ASP A 223 1.22 27.91 13.21
CA ASP A 223 -0.16 27.58 13.52
C ASP A 223 -0.16 26.66 14.75
N PRO A 224 -0.20 27.25 15.96
CA PRO A 224 -0.18 26.48 17.20
C PRO A 224 -1.38 25.53 17.33
N GLY A 225 -2.54 25.90 16.78
CA GLY A 225 -3.73 25.04 16.80
C GLY A 225 -3.49 23.75 16.01
N ARG A 226 -2.94 23.86 14.80
CA ARG A 226 -2.58 22.72 13.96
C ARG A 226 -1.45 21.89 14.57
N ALA A 227 -0.48 22.52 15.23
CA ALA A 227 0.57 21.81 15.96
C ALA A 227 0.01 20.98 17.13
N VAL A 228 -0.94 21.52 17.90
CA VAL A 228 -1.65 20.77 18.95
C VAL A 228 -2.40 19.58 18.37
N ARG A 229 -3.09 19.76 17.23
CA ARG A 229 -3.78 18.64 16.56
C ARG A 229 -2.81 17.53 16.14
N TYR A 230 -1.64 17.87 15.59
CA TYR A 230 -0.61 16.88 15.28
C TYR A 230 -0.07 16.17 16.52
N ALA A 231 0.12 16.89 17.63
CA ALA A 231 0.57 16.31 18.90
C ALA A 231 -0.47 15.34 19.46
N SER A 232 -1.74 15.73 19.50
CA SER A 232 -2.83 14.86 19.95
C SER A 232 -2.96 13.59 19.11
N ALA A 233 -2.91 13.71 17.78
CA ALA A 233 -2.95 12.54 16.89
C ALA A 233 -1.74 11.61 17.09
N GLY A 234 -0.55 12.17 17.31
CA GLY A 234 0.66 11.39 17.63
C GLY A 234 0.57 10.66 18.96
N MET A 235 -0.01 11.29 19.99
CA MET A 235 -0.25 10.65 21.30
C MET A 235 -1.23 9.49 21.20
N GLU A 236 -2.32 9.66 20.44
CA GLU A 236 -3.32 8.63 20.22
C GLU A 236 -2.72 7.43 19.46
N TYR A 237 -2.03 7.69 18.35
CA TYR A 237 -1.31 6.66 17.59
C TYR A 237 -0.31 5.88 18.43
N THR A 238 0.56 6.56 19.18
CA THR A 238 1.59 5.89 19.98
C THR A 238 0.99 5.08 21.13
N SER A 239 -0.10 5.54 21.74
CA SER A 239 -0.82 4.80 22.77
C SER A 239 -1.46 3.53 22.21
N GLN A 240 -2.01 3.59 21.00
CA GLN A 240 -2.60 2.44 20.30
C GLN A 240 -1.52 1.43 19.89
N MET A 241 -0.44 1.90 19.27
CA MET A 241 0.71 1.06 18.90
C MET A 241 1.35 0.36 20.09
N ALA A 242 1.43 1.03 21.25
CA ALA A 242 1.93 0.41 22.47
C ALA A 242 1.08 -0.81 22.88
N ARG A 243 -0.26 -0.68 22.89
CA ARG A 243 -1.17 -1.78 23.19
C ARG A 243 -0.99 -2.95 22.21
N LYS A 244 -0.87 -2.64 20.92
CA LYS A 244 -0.66 -3.67 19.89
C LYS A 244 0.67 -4.39 20.02
N ILE A 245 1.73 -3.68 20.38
CA ILE A 245 3.03 -4.30 20.66
C ILE A 245 2.91 -5.19 21.90
N ASP A 246 2.21 -4.75 22.95
CA ASP A 246 1.94 -5.56 24.13
C ASP A 246 1.15 -6.83 23.78
N ASP A 247 0.13 -6.76 22.93
CA ASP A 247 -0.62 -7.93 22.45
C ASP A 247 0.28 -8.88 21.65
N LEU A 248 1.16 -8.36 20.78
CA LEU A 248 2.12 -9.16 20.02
C LEU A 248 3.15 -9.86 20.92
N LEU A 249 3.48 -9.28 22.07
CA LEU A 249 4.36 -9.84 23.08
C LEU A 249 3.61 -10.80 24.03
N SER A 250 2.32 -10.57 24.28
CA SER A 250 1.48 -11.38 25.18
C SER A 250 1.04 -12.70 24.54
N ASN A 251 0.94 -12.75 23.20
CA ASN A 251 0.70 -13.99 22.45
C ASN A 251 1.90 -14.96 22.43
N GLU A 252 2.94 -14.72 23.25
CA GLU A 252 4.05 -15.66 23.44
C GLU A 252 3.77 -16.75 24.50
N ASP A 253 2.63 -16.71 25.22
CA ASP A 253 2.37 -17.62 26.36
C ASP A 253 0.99 -18.32 26.36
N ASP A 254 0.31 -18.43 25.23
CA ASP A 254 -0.97 -19.17 25.13
C ASP A 254 -0.78 -20.68 24.87
N CYS A 255 0.15 -21.30 25.62
CA CYS A 255 0.11 -22.74 25.90
C CYS A 255 -0.84 -22.99 27.09
N VAL A 256 -2.12 -22.66 26.92
CA VAL A 256 -3.16 -23.03 27.89
C VAL A 256 -3.83 -24.32 27.43
N THR A 257 -3.38 -25.43 28.00
CA THR A 257 -4.29 -26.49 28.43
C THR A 257 -3.78 -27.02 29.78
N PRO A 258 -4.41 -26.66 30.90
CA PRO A 258 -4.26 -27.43 32.13
C PRO A 258 -5.12 -28.69 31.94
N MET A 259 -4.48 -29.83 31.72
CA MET A 259 -5.16 -31.12 31.72
C MET A 259 -4.41 -32.05 32.66
N GLU A 260 -5.12 -32.48 33.70
CA GLU A 260 -4.70 -33.51 34.65
C GLU A 260 -4.26 -34.78 33.91
N GLU A 261 -3.18 -35.40 34.37
CA GLU A 261 -2.66 -36.66 33.83
C GLU A 261 -3.71 -37.77 33.95
N PRO A 262 -4.13 -38.42 32.85
CA PRO A 262 -4.69 -39.76 32.93
C PRO A 262 -3.55 -40.77 32.80
N ASP A 263 -3.61 -41.78 33.67
CA ASP A 263 -2.64 -42.86 33.78
C ASP A 263 -2.31 -43.55 32.45
N ALA A 264 -1.09 -44.08 32.42
CA ALA A 264 -0.58 -44.93 31.37
C ALA A 264 -1.54 -46.10 31.07
N ASP A 265 -1.58 -46.45 29.78
CA ASP A 265 -2.42 -47.48 29.16
C ASP A 265 -3.84 -47.04 28.78
N ASP A 266 -3.96 -46.33 27.65
CA ASP A 266 -4.76 -46.85 26.55
C ASP A 266 -4.62 -46.03 25.24
N LEU A 267 -4.34 -46.77 24.16
CA LEU A 267 -4.80 -46.56 22.78
C LEU A 267 -4.19 -45.42 21.92
N VAL A 268 -3.13 -45.84 21.20
CA VAL A 268 -2.84 -45.59 19.78
C VAL A 268 -3.96 -44.91 18.97
N CYS A 269 -3.69 -43.72 18.42
CA CYS A 269 -4.23 -43.25 17.14
C CYS A 269 -3.15 -42.44 16.39
N ASN A 270 -2.80 -42.91 15.19
CA ASN A 270 -1.80 -42.31 14.30
C ASN A 270 -2.35 -41.05 13.60
N ASP A 271 -1.56 -39.98 13.54
CA ASP A 271 -1.58 -38.99 12.44
C ASP A 271 -0.17 -38.96 11.78
N PRO A 272 -0.01 -39.22 10.45
CA PRO A 272 1.26 -39.66 9.87
C PRO A 272 2.25 -38.56 9.41
N ALA A 273 2.01 -37.27 9.65
CA ALA A 273 2.62 -36.24 8.78
C ALA A 273 3.63 -35.24 9.39
N ARG A 274 4.23 -35.47 10.57
CA ARG A 274 5.45 -34.74 10.98
C ARG A 274 6.32 -35.58 11.92
N LYS A 275 7.24 -36.36 11.35
CA LYS A 275 8.29 -37.01 12.16
C LYS A 275 9.23 -35.93 12.73
N PRO A 276 9.56 -35.96 14.03
CA PRO A 276 10.63 -35.14 14.58
C PRO A 276 11.93 -35.36 13.77
N GLU A 277 12.70 -34.30 13.60
CA GLU A 277 13.95 -34.32 12.84
C GLU A 277 14.93 -35.28 13.51
N SER A 278 15.29 -36.38 12.82
CA SER A 278 16.22 -37.35 13.39
C SER A 278 17.61 -36.72 13.46
N ASP A 279 18.39 -37.03 14.49
CA ASP A 279 19.77 -36.50 14.61
C ASP A 279 20.66 -36.93 13.44
N PHE A 280 20.29 -38.03 12.76
CA PHE A 280 20.88 -38.48 11.51
C PHE A 280 20.62 -37.50 10.34
N ASP A 281 19.40 -36.99 10.19
CA ASP A 281 19.04 -36.03 9.13
C ASP A 281 19.78 -34.69 9.30
N LYS A 282 19.96 -34.26 10.56
CA LYS A 282 20.69 -33.02 10.89
C LYS A 282 22.17 -33.16 10.52
N GLN A 283 22.81 -34.26 10.91
CA GLN A 283 24.22 -34.47 10.65
C GLN A 283 24.51 -34.58 9.15
N ALA A 284 23.66 -35.27 8.38
CA ALA A 284 23.80 -35.38 6.93
C ALA A 284 23.73 -34.01 6.23
N ILE A 285 22.85 -33.11 6.69
CA ILE A 285 22.76 -31.73 6.18
C ILE A 285 24.03 -30.92 6.50
N LEU A 286 24.53 -31.01 7.73
CA LEU A 286 25.73 -30.30 8.15
C LEU A 286 26.96 -30.73 7.34
N ASP A 287 27.14 -32.04 7.19
CA ASP A 287 28.25 -32.64 6.43
C ASP A 287 28.22 -32.23 4.95
N PHE A 288 27.02 -32.22 4.35
CA PHE A 288 26.84 -31.74 2.98
C PHE A 288 27.21 -30.28 2.81
N ILE A 289 26.75 -29.41 3.71
CA ILE A 289 27.01 -27.96 3.61
C ILE A 289 28.51 -27.67 3.81
N ASP A 290 29.16 -28.37 4.73
CA ASP A 290 30.60 -28.21 4.97
C ASP A 290 31.43 -28.73 3.81
N LYS A 291 31.03 -29.83 3.16
CA LYS A 291 31.64 -30.28 1.91
C LYS A 291 31.44 -29.28 0.78
N PHE A 292 30.21 -28.80 0.58
CA PHE A 292 29.88 -27.81 -0.44
C PHE A 292 30.70 -26.53 -0.27
N LYS A 293 30.87 -26.05 0.97
CA LYS A 293 31.70 -24.87 1.28
C LYS A 293 33.18 -25.04 0.92
N LYS A 294 33.73 -26.26 1.05
CA LYS A 294 35.12 -26.55 0.69
C LYS A 294 35.33 -26.59 -0.82
N GLU A 295 34.34 -27.05 -1.57
CA GLU A 295 34.40 -27.20 -3.03
C GLU A 295 34.00 -25.91 -3.78
N PHE A 296 33.21 -25.04 -3.14
CA PHE A 296 32.71 -23.82 -3.76
C PHE A 296 33.80 -22.73 -3.84
N LYS A 297 34.17 -22.32 -5.05
CA LYS A 297 35.13 -21.23 -5.26
C LYS A 297 34.47 -19.87 -5.04
N GLY A 298 34.83 -19.19 -3.95
CA GLY A 298 34.40 -17.83 -3.64
C GLY A 298 33.50 -17.76 -2.40
N ARG A 299 32.77 -16.64 -2.25
CA ARG A 299 31.85 -16.48 -1.11
C ARG A 299 30.65 -17.43 -1.26
N MET A 300 30.31 -18.11 -0.16
CA MET A 300 29.20 -19.07 -0.10
C MET A 300 27.89 -18.49 -0.67
N ASN A 301 27.33 -19.15 -1.68
CA ASN A 301 26.02 -18.83 -2.24
C ASN A 301 24.97 -19.84 -1.77
N TRP A 302 24.12 -19.41 -0.83
CA TRP A 302 23.10 -20.25 -0.20
C TRP A 302 21.99 -20.69 -1.16
N ASN A 303 21.68 -19.90 -2.19
CA ASN A 303 20.70 -20.30 -3.21
C ASN A 303 21.24 -21.47 -4.05
N VAL A 304 22.53 -21.44 -4.39
CA VAL A 304 23.17 -22.52 -5.15
C VAL A 304 23.36 -23.77 -4.29
N CYS A 305 23.76 -23.59 -3.02
CA CYS A 305 23.89 -24.69 -2.07
C CYS A 305 22.55 -25.40 -1.81
N TYR A 306 21.48 -24.63 -1.59
CA TYR A 306 20.14 -25.18 -1.42
C TYR A 306 19.64 -25.92 -2.67
N ALA A 307 19.83 -25.34 -3.85
CA ALA A 307 19.46 -25.99 -5.11
C ALA A 307 20.27 -27.28 -5.38
N ALA A 308 21.52 -27.35 -4.91
CA ALA A 308 22.31 -28.57 -4.95
C ALA A 308 21.81 -29.61 -3.94
N ALA A 309 21.49 -29.20 -2.72
CA ALA A 309 20.94 -30.08 -1.68
C ALA A 309 19.59 -30.70 -2.08
N THR A 310 18.71 -29.93 -2.73
CA THR A 310 17.42 -30.44 -3.25
C THR A 310 17.59 -31.49 -4.36
N LYS A 311 18.75 -31.53 -5.01
CA LYS A 311 19.06 -32.48 -6.08
C LYS A 311 19.84 -33.70 -5.59
N ASP A 312 20.29 -33.70 -4.33
CA ASP A 312 21.01 -34.81 -3.73
C ASP A 312 20.01 -35.87 -3.22
N PRO A 313 20.02 -37.09 -3.79
CA PRO A 313 19.08 -38.14 -3.37
C PRO A 313 19.19 -38.50 -1.89
N SER A 314 20.40 -38.37 -1.31
CA SER A 314 20.67 -38.68 0.10
C SER A 314 20.07 -37.68 1.08
N LEU A 315 19.66 -36.50 0.60
CA LEU A 315 19.12 -35.40 1.42
C LEU A 315 17.66 -35.06 1.09
N SER A 316 17.06 -35.74 0.11
CA SER A 316 15.71 -35.46 -0.39
C SER A 316 14.65 -35.34 0.72
N ASN A 317 14.64 -36.25 1.69
CA ASN A 317 13.68 -36.22 2.81
C ASN A 317 14.00 -35.16 3.89
N ALA A 318 15.27 -34.79 4.04
CA ALA A 318 15.72 -33.82 5.03
C ALA A 318 15.56 -32.37 4.52
N VAL A 319 15.80 -32.15 3.22
CA VAL A 319 15.78 -30.82 2.60
C VAL A 319 14.36 -30.31 2.31
N VAL A 320 13.39 -31.20 2.06
CA VAL A 320 11.96 -30.84 1.85
C VAL A 320 11.34 -30.10 3.04
N ARG A 321 11.96 -30.19 4.23
CA ARG A 321 11.52 -29.48 5.44
C ARG A 321 11.84 -27.98 5.41
N TYR A 322 12.71 -27.54 4.51
CA TYR A 322 13.10 -26.14 4.37
C TYR A 322 12.35 -25.50 3.22
N ALA A 323 11.67 -24.38 3.47
CA ALA A 323 10.88 -23.71 2.44
C ALA A 323 11.76 -23.03 1.38
N ASN A 324 12.97 -22.59 1.76
CA ASN A 324 13.88 -21.85 0.90
C ASN A 324 15.32 -21.82 1.46
N ALA A 325 16.25 -21.29 0.65
CA ALA A 325 17.66 -21.13 1.00
C ALA A 325 17.92 -20.31 2.28
N VAL A 326 17.00 -19.39 2.66
CA VAL A 326 17.13 -18.59 3.89
C VAL A 326 16.84 -19.46 5.11
N SER A 327 15.79 -20.28 5.08
CA SER A 327 15.49 -21.25 6.14
C SER A 327 16.61 -22.30 6.28
N PHE A 328 17.14 -22.77 5.15
CA PHE A 328 18.27 -23.72 5.10
C PHE A 328 19.55 -23.14 5.72
N LYS A 329 19.87 -21.87 5.41
CA LYS A 329 20.98 -21.13 6.01
C LYS A 329 20.82 -20.98 7.53
N ARG A 330 19.64 -20.55 7.99
CA ARG A 330 19.38 -20.35 9.43
C ARG A 330 19.56 -21.65 10.22
N SER A 331 19.10 -22.76 9.65
CA SER A 331 19.26 -24.09 10.23
C SER A 331 20.73 -24.47 10.46
N TYR A 332 21.57 -24.30 9.44
CA TYR A 332 23.01 -24.58 9.55
C TYR A 332 23.69 -23.78 10.66
N TYR A 333 23.36 -22.49 10.83
CA TYR A 333 23.94 -21.66 11.90
C TYR A 333 23.32 -21.91 13.27
N ARG A 334 22.15 -22.56 13.33
CA ARG A 334 21.50 -22.95 14.59
C ARG A 334 22.08 -24.25 15.14
N PHE A 335 22.50 -25.16 14.26
CA PHE A 335 22.99 -26.49 14.62
C PHE A 335 24.52 -26.61 14.67
N LYS A 336 25.24 -25.54 14.32
CA LYS A 336 26.69 -25.44 14.40
C LYS A 336 27.11 -24.67 15.64
#